data_AF-A0A819FBS5-F1
#
_entry.id   AF-A0A819FBS5-F1
#
_cell.length_a   1.000
_cell.length_b   1.000
_cell.length_c   1.000
_cell.angle_alpha   90.00
_cell.angle_beta   90.00
_cell.angle_gamma   90.00
#
_symmetry.space_group_name_H-M   'P 1'
#
loop_
_entity.id
_entity.type
_entity.pdbx_description
1 polymer ?
#
loop_
_entity_poly.entity_id
_entity_poly.type
_entity_poly.pdbx_seq_one_letter_code
_entity_poly.pdbx_strand_id
1 'polypeptide(L)'
;MASDIEIELNETQLRVSSVLNKDNKNYGKKNLIDGNEETCWNSEAGSSQWIQITPMKCISLNNIAIKFQGGFAAKRFVIEDRQQDGAFTSIAEFYPDNHGKLQISFF
;
A
#
# COMPACT_ATOMS: atom_id res chain seq x y z
N MET A 1 6.87 12.36 -23.93
CA MET A 1 5.88 12.19 -22.85
C MET A 1 6.23 10.88 -22.19
N ALA A 2 6.78 10.94 -20.97
CA ALA A 2 7.01 9.71 -20.21
C ALA A 2 5.62 9.14 -19.94
N SER A 3 5.32 7.98 -20.49
CA SER A 3 4.18 7.20 -20.03
C SER A 3 4.44 6.96 -18.55
N ASP A 4 3.57 7.50 -17.68
CA ASP A 4 3.55 7.10 -16.28
C ASP A 4 3.43 5.58 -16.30
N ILE A 5 4.52 4.90 -15.94
CA ILE A 5 4.48 3.46 -15.70
C ILE A 5 3.74 3.36 -14.38
N GLU A 6 2.41 3.36 -14.43
CA GLU A 6 1.61 2.77 -13.38
C GLU A 6 2.14 1.35 -13.25
N ILE A 7 2.78 1.07 -12.12
CA ILE A 7 3.15 -0.29 -11.82
C ILE A 7 1.83 -1.02 -11.69
N GLU A 8 1.48 -1.73 -12.75
CA GLU A 8 0.51 -2.78 -12.75
C GLU A 8 1.01 -3.79 -11.69
N LEU A 9 0.51 -3.64 -10.46
CA LEU A 9 0.93 -4.43 -9.29
C LEU A 9 0.70 -5.94 -9.48
N ASN A 10 0.02 -6.34 -10.55
CA ASN A 10 -0.08 -7.69 -11.09
C ASN A 10 1.29 -8.34 -11.39
N GLU A 11 2.35 -7.55 -11.64
CA GLU A 11 3.73 -8.05 -11.76
C GLU A 11 4.55 -7.99 -10.45
N THR A 12 3.89 -7.78 -9.30
CA THR A 12 4.57 -7.64 -8.00
C THR A 12 4.19 -8.75 -7.04
N GLN A 13 5.15 -9.15 -6.18
CA GLN A 13 4.82 -9.98 -5.03
C GLN A 13 4.31 -9.08 -3.90
N LEU A 14 3.03 -9.24 -3.57
CA LEU A 14 2.41 -8.58 -2.42
C LEU A 14 2.48 -9.44 -1.16
N ARG A 15 2.86 -8.81 -0.05
CA ARG A 15 2.71 -9.34 1.32
C ARG A 15 2.06 -8.28 2.19
N VAL A 16 1.34 -8.73 3.21
CA VAL A 16 0.73 -7.86 4.21
C VAL A 16 1.04 -8.44 5.59
N SER A 17 1.12 -7.56 6.59
CA SER A 17 1.40 -7.94 7.98
C SER A 17 0.37 -8.91 8.55
N SER A 18 -0.91 -8.67 8.27
CA SER A 18 -2.04 -9.44 8.77
C SER A 18 -3.28 -9.27 7.88
N VAL A 19 -4.32 -10.06 8.14
CA VAL A 19 -5.63 -9.92 7.51
C VAL A 19 -6.68 -10.08 8.59
N LEU A 20 -7.63 -9.15 8.67
CA LEU A 20 -8.70 -9.13 9.67
C LEU A 20 -9.42 -10.50 9.74
N ASN A 21 -9.49 -11.07 10.94
CA ASN A 21 -10.05 -12.39 11.24
C ASN A 21 -9.45 -13.54 10.42
N LYS A 22 -8.24 -13.36 9.85
CA LYS A 22 -7.63 -14.27 8.86
C LYS A 22 -8.50 -14.51 7.62
N ASP A 23 -9.49 -13.65 7.37
CA ASP A 23 -10.44 -13.77 6.26
C ASP A 23 -9.82 -13.23 4.96
N ASN A 24 -9.00 -14.07 4.35
CA ASN A 24 -8.32 -13.77 3.10
C ASN A 24 -9.29 -13.63 1.91
N LYS A 25 -10.54 -14.12 2.04
CA LYS A 25 -11.53 -14.03 0.98
C LYS A 25 -12.13 -12.63 0.91
N ASN A 26 -12.48 -12.07 2.07
CA ASN A 26 -13.17 -10.78 2.12
C ASN A 26 -12.22 -9.59 2.33
N TYR A 27 -11.07 -9.78 2.99
CA TYR A 27 -10.17 -8.69 3.39
C TYR A 27 -8.72 -8.90 2.96
N GLY A 28 -8.45 -9.86 2.08
CA GLY A 28 -7.09 -10.24 1.70
C GLY A 28 -6.37 -9.18 0.86
N LYS A 29 -5.04 -9.31 0.79
CA LYS A 29 -4.16 -8.44 0.00
C LYS A 29 -4.50 -8.33 -1.50
N LYS A 30 -5.29 -9.27 -2.05
CA LYS A 30 -5.74 -9.19 -3.45
C LYS A 30 -6.63 -7.97 -3.68
N ASN A 31 -7.37 -7.55 -2.66
CA ASN A 31 -8.23 -6.37 -2.69
C ASN A 31 -7.45 -5.05 -2.79
N LEU A 32 -6.12 -5.06 -2.65
CA LEU A 32 -5.30 -3.87 -2.89
C LEU A 32 -5.20 -3.53 -4.38
N ILE A 33 -5.43 -4.52 -5.26
CA ILE A 33 -5.06 -4.46 -6.68
C ILE A 33 -6.10 -5.10 -7.60
N ASP A 34 -7.29 -5.38 -7.10
CA ASP A 34 -8.38 -6.01 -7.89
C ASP A 34 -9.18 -4.99 -8.72
N GLY A 35 -8.87 -3.70 -8.59
CA GLY A 35 -9.54 -2.60 -9.31
C GLY A 35 -10.97 -2.34 -8.86
N ASN A 36 -11.42 -2.93 -7.75
CA ASN A 36 -12.79 -2.78 -7.26
C ASN A 36 -12.82 -1.82 -6.06
N GLU A 37 -13.51 -0.69 -6.18
CA GLU A 37 -13.60 0.31 -5.10
C GLU A 37 -14.39 -0.18 -3.88
N GLU A 38 -15.21 -1.22 -4.03
CA GLU A 38 -16.02 -1.81 -2.97
C GLU A 38 -15.23 -2.82 -2.11
N THR A 39 -14.03 -3.21 -2.51
CA THR A 39 -13.15 -4.09 -1.75
C THR A 39 -11.94 -3.32 -1.20
N CYS A 40 -11.41 -3.76 -0.06
CA CYS A 40 -10.13 -3.29 0.46
C CYS A 40 -9.42 -4.38 1.27
N TRP A 41 -8.12 -4.21 1.48
CA TRP A 41 -7.41 -4.98 2.50
C TRP A 41 -7.68 -4.39 3.88
N ASN A 42 -8.05 -5.23 4.84
CA ASN A 42 -8.13 -4.86 6.25
C ASN A 42 -7.11 -5.67 7.06
N SER A 43 -6.32 -4.98 7.86
CA SER A 43 -5.43 -5.61 8.84
C SER A 43 -6.18 -6.01 10.11
N GLU A 44 -5.53 -6.82 10.94
CA GLU A 44 -5.88 -6.94 12.36
C GLU A 44 -5.66 -5.61 13.10
N ALA A 45 -6.25 -5.50 14.29
CA ALA A 45 -5.99 -4.38 15.19
C ALA A 45 -4.53 -4.40 15.71
N GLY A 46 -3.91 -3.23 15.79
CA GLY A 46 -2.55 -3.06 16.31
C GLY A 46 -1.79 -1.95 15.59
N SER A 47 -0.67 -1.54 16.17
CA SER A 47 0.25 -0.60 15.51
C SER A 47 1.09 -1.30 14.45
N SER A 48 1.60 -0.53 13.48
CA SER A 48 2.62 -0.97 12.52
C SER A 48 2.16 -2.09 11.57
N GLN A 49 0.94 -1.96 11.03
CA GLN A 49 0.48 -2.80 9.93
C GLN A 49 1.09 -2.32 8.62
N TRP A 50 1.49 -3.25 7.75
CA TRP A 50 2.29 -2.93 6.58
C TRP A 50 1.84 -3.70 5.34
N ILE A 51 2.11 -3.10 4.19
CA ILE A 51 2.04 -3.71 2.87
C ILE A 51 3.46 -3.72 2.32
N GLN A 52 3.95 -4.88 1.93
CA GLN A 52 5.23 -5.01 1.26
C GLN A 52 4.98 -5.35 -0.22
N ILE A 53 5.56 -4.52 -1.08
CA ILE A 53 5.53 -4.68 -2.53
C ILE A 53 6.95 -5.05 -2.95
N THR A 54 7.12 -6.22 -3.55
CA THR A 54 8.40 -6.64 -4.16
C THR A 54 8.21 -6.68 -5.68
N PRO A 55 8.68 -5.65 -6.41
CA PRO A 55 8.66 -5.65 -7.86
C PRO A 55 9.60 -6.70 -8.46
N MET A 56 9.30 -7.20 -9.67
CA MET A 56 10.22 -8.08 -10.41
C MET A 56 11.46 -7.36 -10.95
N LYS A 57 11.42 -6.04 -11.08
CA LYS A 57 12.49 -5.18 -11.60
C LYS A 57 12.61 -3.92 -10.73
N CYS A 58 13.78 -3.30 -10.71
CA CYS A 58 13.93 -2.01 -10.04
C CYS A 58 12.98 -0.97 -10.64
N ILE A 59 12.38 -0.16 -9.77
CA ILE A 59 11.41 0.88 -10.12
C ILE A 59 11.87 2.22 -9.53
N SER A 60 11.45 3.32 -10.16
CA SER A 60 11.53 4.65 -9.56
C SER A 60 10.17 5.00 -8.96
N LEU A 61 10.15 5.36 -7.67
CA LEU A 61 8.93 5.77 -6.99
C LEU A 61 8.78 7.29 -7.08
N ASN A 62 7.84 7.77 -7.90
CA ASN A 62 7.57 9.20 -8.07
C ASN A 62 6.38 9.68 -7.23
N ASN A 63 5.40 8.80 -7.01
CA ASN A 63 4.23 9.10 -6.21
C ASN A 63 3.61 7.82 -5.64
N ILE A 64 2.78 8.00 -4.62
CA ILE A 64 1.84 6.98 -4.16
C ILE A 64 0.44 7.58 -4.17
N ALA A 65 -0.49 6.85 -4.77
CA ALA A 65 -1.92 7.11 -4.69
C ALA A 65 -2.57 6.05 -3.79
N ILE A 66 -3.26 6.48 -2.73
CA ILE A 66 -3.92 5.59 -1.77
C ILE A 66 -5.33 6.10 -1.46
N LYS A 67 -6.27 5.17 -1.32
CA LYS A 67 -7.66 5.42 -0.91
C LYS A 67 -7.99 4.49 0.24
N PHE A 68 -8.46 5.04 1.35
CA PHE A 68 -9.02 4.26 2.45
C PHE A 68 -10.53 4.17 2.29
N GLN A 69 -11.12 3.00 2.50
CA GLN A 69 -12.57 2.89 2.66
C GLN A 69 -12.95 3.61 3.95
N GLY A 70 -13.82 4.63 3.83
CA GLY A 70 -14.14 5.54 4.94
C GLY A 70 -14.53 4.80 6.21
N GLY A 71 -14.23 5.41 7.37
CA GLY A 71 -14.46 4.82 8.68
C GLY A 71 -13.17 4.43 9.39
N PHE A 72 -12.13 4.04 8.63
CA PHE A 72 -10.79 3.79 9.16
C PHE A 72 -9.72 4.22 8.15
N ALA A 73 -8.77 5.05 8.60
CA ALA A 73 -7.56 5.37 7.84
C ALA A 73 -6.33 5.28 8.74
N ALA A 74 -5.17 5.00 8.14
CA ALA A 74 -3.90 5.08 8.84
C ALA A 74 -3.69 6.52 9.33
N LYS A 75 -3.32 6.71 10.59
CA LYS A 75 -3.01 8.05 11.15
C LYS A 75 -1.66 8.57 10.67
N ARG A 76 -0.73 7.67 10.36
CA ARG A 76 0.61 7.94 9.86
C ARG A 76 0.96 6.83 8.88
N PHE A 77 1.39 7.21 7.69
CA PHE A 77 1.83 6.28 6.66
C PHE A 77 3.29 6.58 6.35
N VAL A 78 4.16 5.58 6.47
CA VAL A 78 5.59 5.69 6.20
C VAL A 78 5.90 4.77 5.03
N ILE A 79 6.62 5.30 4.05
CA ILE A 79 7.15 4.52 2.94
C ILE A 79 8.60 4.19 3.28
N GLU A 80 8.93 2.91 3.24
CA GLU A 80 10.27 2.42 3.49
C GLU A 80 10.81 1.70 2.27
N ASP A 81 12.07 1.97 1.94
CA ASP A 81 12.80 1.26 0.88
C ASP A 81 13.80 0.27 1.49
N ARG A 82 13.89 -0.91 0.87
CA ARG A 82 14.78 -1.97 1.34
C ARG A 82 16.16 -1.80 0.69
N GLN A 83 17.13 -1.46 1.51
CA GLN A 83 18.52 -1.27 1.11
C GLN A 83 19.21 -2.60 0.79
N GLN A 84 20.39 -2.53 0.16
CA GLN A 84 21.17 -3.71 -0.25
C GLN A 84 21.60 -4.60 0.93
N ASP A 85 21.80 -4.01 2.10
CA ASP A 85 22.11 -4.72 3.35
C ASP A 85 20.87 -5.41 3.98
N GLY A 86 19.70 -5.22 3.38
CA GLY A 86 18.43 -5.78 3.80
C GLY A 86 17.66 -4.93 4.80
N ALA A 87 18.22 -3.80 5.27
CA ALA A 87 17.55 -2.86 6.17
C ALA A 87 16.48 -2.04 5.44
N PHE A 88 15.42 -1.66 6.16
CA PHE A 88 14.41 -0.73 5.66
C PHE A 88 14.75 0.68 6.13
N THR A 89 14.73 1.64 5.20
CA THR A 89 14.94 3.06 5.49
C THR A 89 13.70 3.85 5.07
N SER A 90 13.20 4.71 5.96
CA SER A 90 12.08 5.61 5.63
C SER A 90 12.50 6.62 4.57
N ILE A 91 11.80 6.63 3.45
CA ILE A 91 12.04 7.55 2.33
C ILE A 91 10.98 8.64 2.24
N ALA A 92 9.82 8.43 2.85
CA ALA A 92 8.75 9.41 2.90
C ALA A 92 7.75 9.10 4.03
N GLU A 93 7.01 10.13 4.46
CA GLU A 93 5.88 9.97 5.35
C GLU A 93 4.74 10.92 4.97
N PHE A 94 3.51 10.48 5.20
CA PHE A 94 2.31 11.30 5.02
C PHE A 94 1.20 10.88 5.99
N TYR A 95 0.18 11.74 6.11
CA TYR A 95 -0.88 11.62 7.11
C TYR A 95 -2.23 11.60 6.37
N PRO A 96 -2.74 10.40 6.01
CA PRO A 96 -3.99 10.27 5.26
C PRO A 96 -5.22 10.78 6.03
N ASP A 97 -6.12 11.44 5.30
CA ASP A 97 -7.44 11.80 5.78
C ASP A 97 -8.44 10.64 5.63
N ASN A 98 -9.34 10.48 6.60
CA ASN A 98 -10.37 9.45 6.61
C ASN A 98 -11.68 9.91 5.95
N HIS A 99 -11.62 10.23 4.66
CA HIS A 99 -12.75 10.80 3.90
C HIS A 99 -13.12 10.03 2.64
N GLY A 100 -12.58 8.83 2.44
CA GLY A 100 -12.96 7.96 1.31
C GLY A 100 -12.49 8.42 -0.06
N LYS A 101 -11.63 9.44 -0.14
CA LYS A 101 -11.12 9.99 -1.39
C LYS A 101 -9.70 9.50 -1.68
N LEU A 102 -9.36 9.44 -2.96
CA LEU A 102 -8.00 9.18 -3.41
C LEU A 102 -7.09 10.32 -2.96
N GLN A 103 -5.96 9.96 -2.37
CA GLN A 103 -4.94 10.88 -1.86
C GLN A 103 -3.62 10.53 -2.52
N ILE A 104 -2.94 11.53 -3.08
CA ILE A 104 -1.70 11.35 -3.84
C ILE A 104 -0.59 12.14 -3.15
N SER A 105 0.53 11.46 -2.86
CA SER A 105 1.75 12.06 -2.34
C SER A 105 2.86 11.90 -3.38
N PHE A 106 3.61 12.97 -3.66
CA PHE A 106 4.70 13.01 -4.66
C PHE A 106 6.07 13.07 -3.97
N PHE A 107 7.10 12.51 -4.61
CA PHE A 107 8.48 12.41 -4.11
C PHE A 107 9.50 12.80 -5.17
#